data_AF-A0A7Y6XZ29-F1
#
_entry.id   AF-A0A7Y6XZ29-F1
#
_cell.length_a   1.000
_cell.length_b   1.000
_cell.length_c   1.000
_cell.angle_alpha   90.00
_cell.angle_beta   90.00
_cell.angle_gamma   90.00
#
_symmetry.space_group_name_H-M   'P 1'
#
loop_
_entity.id
_entity.type
_entity.pdbx_description
1 polymer ?
#
loop_
_entity_poly.entity_id
_entity_poly.type
_entity_poly.pdbx_seq_one_letter_code
_entity_poly.pdbx_strand_id
1 'polypeptide(L)' 'YEYRDDSGTWYRAYGNENWEFDADGLMRRRIASINEHPIEESDRKFHWPLGRRPDDHPGLTEMGL' A
#
# COMPACT_ATOMS: atom_id res chain seq x y z
N TYR A 1 1.69 0.91 0.63
CA TYR A 1 1.25 1.28 2.00
C TYR A 1 2.29 2.20 2.62
N GLU A 2 2.02 2.79 3.78
CA GLU A 2 2.97 3.59 4.55
C GLU A 2 3.22 2.94 5.90
N TYR A 3 4.47 2.93 6.36
CA TYR A 3 4.82 2.36 7.66
C TYR A 3 6.02 3.10 8.26
N ARG A 4 6.16 2.98 9.58
CA ARG A 4 7.34 3.44 10.32
C ARG A 4 8.05 2.21 10.85
N ASP A 5 9.35 2.11 10.59
CA ASP A 5 10.17 1.02 11.12
C ASP A 5 10.49 1.23 12.62
N ASP A 6 11.31 0.36 13.19
CA ASP A 6 11.75 0.44 14.59
C ASP A 6 12.82 1.53 14.85
N SER A 7 13.47 2.03 13.79
CA SER A 7 14.38 3.17 13.84
C SER A 7 13.66 4.53 13.87
N GLY A 8 12.36 4.54 13.56
CA GLY A 8 11.54 5.74 13.46
C GLY A 8 11.47 6.32 12.05
N THR A 9 12.08 5.67 11.07
CA THR A 9 12.05 6.10 9.66
C THR A 9 10.72 5.73 9.03
N TRP A 10 10.09 6.70 8.36
CA TRP A 10 8.87 6.48 7.59
C TRP A 10 9.20 6.04 6.16
N TYR A 11 8.37 5.15 5.63
CA TYR A 11 8.48 4.65 4.27
C TYR A 11 7.13 4.65 3.58
N ARG A 12 7.14 4.92 2.27
CA ARG A 12 6.07 4.54 1.35
C ARG A 12 6.53 3.38 0.48
N ALA A 13 5.79 2.27 0.57
CA ALA A 13 6.02 1.09 -0.25
C ALA A 13 5.12 1.11 -1.49
N TYR A 14 5.75 1.08 -2.67
CA TYR A 14 5.11 1.02 -3.98
C TYR A 14 5.19 -0.41 -4.49
N GLY A 15 4.04 -1.00 -4.83
CA GLY A 15 3.96 -2.41 -5.17
C GLY A 15 3.17 -2.68 -6.43
N ASN A 16 3.62 -3.66 -7.18
CA ASN A 16 2.86 -4.30 -8.24
C ASN A 16 2.64 -5.75 -7.87
N GLU A 17 1.40 -6.20 -8.00
CA GLU A 17 1.03 -7.59 -7.76
C GLU A 17 0.26 -8.18 -8.92
N ASN A 18 0.68 -9.36 -9.34
CA ASN A 18 0.01 -10.18 -10.34
C ASN A 18 -0.60 -11.39 -9.65
N TRP A 19 -1.89 -11.58 -9.86
CA TRP A 19 -2.69 -12.62 -9.23
C TRP A 19 -3.21 -13.61 -10.28
N GLU A 20 -3.14 -14.89 -9.96
CA GLU A 20 -3.78 -15.98 -10.69
C GLU A 20 -4.78 -16.65 -9.75
N PHE A 21 -6.00 -16.87 -10.22
CA PHE A 21 -7.09 -17.48 -9.45
C PHE A 21 -7.46 -18.85 -10.03
N ASP A 22 -7.94 -19.75 -9.17
CA ASP A 22 -8.53 -21.02 -9.58
C ASP A 22 -10.03 -20.90 -9.91
N ALA A 23 -10.69 -22.03 -10.17
CA ALA A 23 -12.10 -22.08 -10.56
C ALA A 23 -13.07 -21.67 -9.43
N ASP A 24 -12.65 -21.77 -8.17
CA ASP A 24 -13.45 -21.40 -7.00
C ASP A 24 -13.24 -19.92 -6.61
N GLY A 25 -12.40 -19.19 -7.37
CA GLY A 25 -12.06 -17.80 -7.13
C GLY A 25 -11.01 -17.61 -6.03
N LEU A 26 -10.34 -18.68 -5.59
CA LEU A 26 -9.24 -18.59 -4.64
C LEU A 26 -7.94 -18.26 -5.38
N MET A 27 -7.12 -17.42 -4.76
CA MET A 27 -5.83 -17.05 -5.34
C MET A 27 -4.90 -18.26 -5.32
N ARG A 28 -4.53 -18.76 -6.50
CA ARG A 28 -3.60 -19.89 -6.68
C ARG A 28 -2.15 -19.43 -6.75
N ARG A 29 -1.90 -18.24 -7.31
CA ARG A 29 -0.55 -17.66 -7.41
C ARG A 29 -0.58 -16.16 -7.17
N ARG A 30 0.39 -15.70 -6.39
CA ARG A 30 0.67 -14.28 -6.17
C ARG A 30 2.13 -14.00 -6.46
N ILE A 31 2.39 -13.10 -7.39
CA ILE A 31 3.73 -12.53 -7.61
C ILE A 31 3.65 -11.07 -7.23
N ALA A 32 4.43 -10.65 -6.25
CA ALA A 32 4.48 -9.26 -5.83
C ALA A 32 5.92 -8.76 -5.88
N SER A 33 6.10 -7.58 -6.46
CA SER A 33 7.33 -6.81 -6.38
C SER A 33 7.02 -5.49 -5.69
N ILE A 34 7.82 -5.14 -4.68
CA ILE A 34 7.59 -3.97 -3.85
C ILE A 34 8.92 -3.23 -3.69
N ASN A 35 8.89 -1.92 -3.87
CA ASN A 35 10.01 -1.03 -3.63
C ASN A 35 9.65 -0.03 -2.52
N GLU A 36 10.57 0.16 -1.59
CA GLU A 36 10.40 1.04 -0.43
C GLU A 36 11.14 2.35 -0.66
N HIS A 37 10.45 3.46 -0.41
CA HIS A 37 11.01 4.80 -0.50
C HIS A 37 10.91 5.48 0.86
N PRO A 38 12.03 5.92 1.46
CA PRO A 38 12.01 6.74 2.67
C PRO A 38 11.23 8.03 2.41
N ILE A 39 10.42 8.46 3.38
CA ILE A 39 9.67 9.72 3.35
C ILE A 39 9.77 10.43 4.70
N GLU A 40 9.56 11.74 4.71
CA GLU A 40 9.32 12.45 5.97
C GLU A 40 7.91 12.15 6.49
N GLU A 41 7.68 12.30 7.80
CA GLU A 41 6.35 12.10 8.38
C GLU A 41 5.31 13.06 7.78
N SER A 42 5.73 14.29 7.43
CA SER A 42 4.89 15.30 6.78
C SER A 42 4.47 14.91 5.36
N ASP A 43 5.21 14.01 4.71
CA ASP A 43 4.94 13.58 3.32
C ASP A 43 3.94 12.43 3.25
N ARG A 44 3.50 11.89 4.41
CA ARG A 44 2.48 10.85 4.48
C ARG A 44 1.19 11.30 3.79
N LYS A 45 0.58 10.37 3.05
CA LYS A 45 -0.70 10.59 2.34
C LYS A 45 -1.83 9.75 2.92
N PHE A 46 -1.53 8.73 3.74
CA PHE A 46 -2.54 7.81 4.27
C PHE A 46 -2.87 8.15 5.72
N HIS A 47 -3.96 8.90 5.90
CA HIS A 47 -4.42 9.42 7.19
C HIS A 47 -5.82 8.94 7.53
N TRP A 48 -5.91 7.76 8.14
CA TRP A 48 -7.15 7.24 8.72
C TRP A 48 -6.82 6.25 9.87
N PRO A 49 -7.77 5.91 10.76
CA PRO A 49 -7.56 4.89 11.78
C PRO A 49 -7.17 3.54 11.17
N LEU A 50 -6.26 2.79 11.80
CA LEU A 50 -5.82 1.49 11.28
C LEU A 50 -7.02 0.57 10.98
N GLY A 51 -7.09 0.09 9.73
CA GLY A 51 -8.20 -0.73 9.25
C GLY A 51 -8.60 -0.39 7.82
N ARG A 52 -9.88 -0.65 7.50
CA ARG A 52 -10.46 -0.38 6.18
C ARG A 52 -10.32 1.12 5.84
N ARG A 53 -9.79 1.41 4.65
CA ARG A 53 -9.77 2.76 4.08
C ARG A 53 -11.20 3.32 4.00
N PRO A 54 -11.47 4.57 4.43
CA PRO A 54 -12.76 5.23 4.23
C PRO A 54 -13.17 5.27 2.76
N ASP A 55 -14.46 5.22 2.48
CA ASP A 55 -14.99 5.15 1.10
C ASP A 55 -14.76 6.44 0.31
N ASP A 56 -14.73 7.57 1.01
CA ASP A 56 -14.54 8.93 0.49
C ASP A 56 -13.07 9.37 0.43
N HIS A 57 -12.14 8.57 0.97
CA HIS A 57 -10.72 8.87 0.85
C HIS A 57 -10.26 8.70 -0.61
N PRO A 58 -9.45 9.59 -1.18
CA PRO A 58 -9.00 9.47 -2.56
C PRO A 58 -8.24 8.15 -2.82
N GLY A 59 -8.38 7.64 -4.05
CA GLY A 59 -7.65 6.49 -4.58
C GLY A 59 -6.23 6.83 -5.05
N LEU A 60 -5.46 5.82 -5.49
CA LEU A 60 -4.05 6.00 -5.87
C LEU A 60 -3.84 7.07 -6.95
N THR A 61 -4.61 7.00 -8.04
CA THR A 61 -4.53 7.95 -9.15
C THR A 61 -4.88 9.38 -8.73
N GLU A 62 -5.91 9.56 -7.90
CA GLU A 62 -6.34 10.88 -7.41
C GLU A 62 -5.29 11.51 -6.48
N MET A 63 -4.50 10.69 -5.80
CA MET A 63 -3.38 11.12 -4.98
C MET A 63 -2.09 11.37 -5.78
N GLY A 64 -2.09 11.15 -7.11
CA GLY A 64 -0.90 11.25 -7.96
C GLY A 64 0.21 10.30 -7.55
N LEU A 65 -0.15 9.08 -7.14
CA LEU A 65 0.77 8.00 -6.77
C LEU A 65 0.82 6.91 -7.84
#